data_AF-A0A9X1FNK5-F1
#
_entry.id   AF-A0A9X1FNK5-F1
#
_cell.length_a   1.000
_cell.length_b   1.000
_cell.length_c   1.000
_cell.angle_alpha   90.00
_cell.angle_beta   90.00
_cell.angle_gamma   90.00
#
_symmetry.space_group_name_H-M   'P 1'
#
loop_
_entity.id
_entity.type
_entity.pdbx_description
1 polymer ?
#
loop_
_entity_poly.entity_id
_entity_poly.type
_entity_poly.pdbx_seq_one_letter_code
_entity_poly.pdbx_strand_id
1 'polypeptide(L)'
;MSKYDIIVLGSGPGGYVTAIRASQLGFKTAIIEKESLGGVCLNWGCIPTKALLKSAQVFDYLKHAEDYGLTVKEFDKDFTKVVQRSRGVADGMSKGVQFLMKKNKIDVINGFGKIKPGKKVDVDGKEYSADHIIIATGARSRELPNLKQDGKKVIGYREAMTLKEQPKKMIVVGSGAIGVEFSNFYNSMGTEVTIVEFLPNLVPLEDEDVSKQFEKIFKKRGINVMTNSSVESVDTSGKGIKAKVKTQKGEEILEADVVLSAVGIAANIENIGLEDVGIVTDKGKIMVNDWYQTNIPGYYAIGDVVPGPALAHVASAEGITCVEKIAGMHVEAIDYGNIPGCTYTSPEIASVGLTEKQAKEKGYELKVGKFPFSASGKASASGAKDGFVKVIFDAKYGEWLGCHMIGAGVTDMIAEAVLGRKLETTGHEVLKAIHPHPTMSEAVMEAVADAYGEVIHL
;
A
#
# COMPACT_ATOMS: atom_id res chain seq x y z
N MET A 1 14.77 -7.88 36.92
CA MET A 1 14.40 -7.83 35.49
C MET A 1 12.92 -7.50 35.40
N SER A 2 12.54 -6.49 34.63
CA SER A 2 11.13 -6.19 34.39
C SER A 2 10.55 -7.30 33.52
N LYS A 3 9.76 -8.21 34.10
CA LYS A 3 8.96 -9.17 33.33
C LYS A 3 7.78 -8.43 32.71
N TYR A 4 7.53 -8.69 31.42
CA TYR A 4 6.37 -8.23 30.67
C TYR A 4 5.44 -9.41 30.39
N ASP A 5 4.19 -9.14 30.07
CA ASP A 5 3.30 -10.17 29.54
C ASP A 5 3.54 -10.29 28.03
N ILE A 6 3.64 -9.15 27.34
CA ILE A 6 3.88 -9.06 25.89
C ILE A 6 5.03 -8.11 25.58
N ILE A 7 5.97 -8.57 24.75
CA ILE A 7 6.94 -7.71 24.05
C ILE A 7 6.64 -7.74 22.55
N VAL A 8 6.52 -6.56 21.95
CA VAL A 8 6.39 -6.40 20.49
C VAL A 8 7.72 -5.90 19.92
N LEU A 9 8.30 -6.62 18.97
CA LEU A 9 9.54 -6.25 18.30
C LEU A 9 9.24 -5.56 16.97
N GLY A 10 9.41 -4.23 16.93
CA GLY A 10 9.09 -3.36 15.80
C GLY A 10 7.82 -2.56 16.03
N SER A 11 7.83 -1.29 15.59
CA SER A 11 6.74 -0.34 15.87
C SER A 11 6.04 0.22 14.62
N GLY A 12 6.04 -0.54 13.52
CA GLY A 12 5.17 -0.27 12.37
C GLY A 12 3.68 -0.37 12.72
N PRO A 13 2.77 -0.15 11.74
CA PRO A 13 1.32 -0.27 11.94
C PRO A 13 0.91 -1.54 12.70
N GLY A 14 1.39 -2.71 12.29
CA GLY A 14 1.14 -3.94 13.04
C GLY A 14 1.66 -3.88 14.48
N GLY A 15 2.90 -3.42 14.69
CA GLY A 15 3.52 -3.41 16.01
C GLY A 15 2.86 -2.47 17.03
N TYR A 16 2.70 -1.18 16.71
CA TYR A 16 2.16 -0.23 17.69
C TYR A 16 0.66 -0.45 17.94
N VAL A 17 -0.11 -0.90 16.94
CA VAL A 17 -1.52 -1.25 17.12
C VAL A 17 -1.66 -2.47 18.03
N THR A 18 -0.83 -3.49 17.82
CA THR A 18 -0.73 -4.68 18.68
C THR A 18 -0.44 -4.29 20.12
N ALA A 19 0.57 -3.44 20.34
CA ALA A 19 0.97 -3.02 21.68
C ALA A 19 -0.15 -2.23 22.40
N ILE A 20 -0.87 -1.37 21.68
CA ILE A 20 -2.06 -0.67 22.19
C ILE A 20 -3.14 -1.66 22.57
N ARG A 21 -3.48 -2.60 21.68
CA ARG A 21 -4.55 -3.57 21.94
C ARG A 21 -4.19 -4.48 23.12
N ALA A 22 -2.94 -4.90 23.23
CA ALA A 22 -2.43 -5.68 24.36
C ALA A 22 -2.62 -4.95 25.69
N SER A 23 -2.21 -3.68 25.75
CA SER A 23 -2.40 -2.87 26.96
C SER A 23 -3.89 -2.68 27.31
N GLN A 24 -4.75 -2.46 26.31
CA GLN A 24 -6.20 -2.35 26.52
C GLN A 24 -6.83 -3.63 27.11
N LEU A 25 -6.25 -4.79 26.81
CA LEU A 25 -6.68 -6.09 27.34
C LEU A 25 -6.03 -6.43 28.69
N GLY A 26 -5.28 -5.50 29.28
CA GLY A 26 -4.71 -5.61 30.62
C GLY A 26 -3.28 -6.16 30.67
N PHE A 27 -2.66 -6.45 29.52
CA PHE A 27 -1.28 -6.95 29.48
C PHE A 27 -0.27 -5.84 29.75
N LYS A 28 0.68 -6.11 30.64
CA LYS A 28 1.87 -5.30 30.80
C LYS A 28 2.75 -5.44 29.55
N THR A 29 2.80 -4.38 28.76
CA THR A 29 3.32 -4.45 27.38
C THR A 29 4.54 -3.54 27.20
N ALA A 30 5.54 -4.04 26.48
CA ALA A 30 6.64 -3.24 25.94
C ALA A 30 6.69 -3.34 24.41
N ILE A 31 7.19 -2.27 23.78
CA ILE A 31 7.49 -2.23 22.35
C ILE A 31 8.95 -1.85 22.14
N ILE A 32 9.63 -2.55 21.24
CA ILE A 32 11.04 -2.32 20.91
C ILE A 32 11.11 -1.68 19.52
N GLU A 33 11.81 -0.56 19.40
CA GLU A 33 11.99 0.15 18.13
C GLU A 33 13.44 0.65 17.99
N LYS A 34 14.03 0.43 16.82
CA LYS A 34 15.42 0.82 16.53
C LYS A 34 15.57 2.24 15.96
N GLU A 35 14.49 2.77 15.37
CA GLU A 35 14.45 4.06 14.70
C GLU A 35 13.36 4.94 15.31
N SER A 36 12.21 5.09 14.64
CA SER A 36 11.13 5.99 15.02
C SER A 36 9.81 5.24 15.10
N LEU A 37 9.02 5.55 16.13
CA LEU A 37 7.68 4.97 16.30
C LEU A 37 6.81 5.24 15.06
N GLY A 38 6.01 4.24 14.70
CA GLY A 38 5.18 4.22 13.50
C GLY A 38 5.79 3.47 12.31
N GLY A 39 7.07 3.06 12.42
CA GLY A 39 7.78 2.26 11.43
C GLY A 39 7.77 2.86 10.03
N VAL A 40 7.88 2.00 9.00
CA VAL A 40 7.99 2.44 7.60
C VAL A 40 6.76 3.22 7.14
N CYS A 41 5.54 2.70 7.34
CA CYS A 41 4.34 3.33 6.77
C CYS A 41 4.16 4.79 7.23
N LEU A 42 4.41 5.08 8.51
CA LEU A 42 4.27 6.42 9.05
C LEU A 42 5.45 7.31 8.67
N ASN A 43 6.68 6.83 8.85
CA ASN A 43 7.87 7.69 8.74
C ASN A 43 8.42 7.78 7.31
N TRP A 44 8.17 6.78 6.47
CA TRP A 44 8.92 6.57 5.22
C TRP A 44 8.09 5.93 4.09
N GLY A 45 6.78 5.81 4.25
CA GLY A 45 5.91 5.10 3.32
C GLY A 45 4.61 5.84 3.10
N CYS A 46 3.51 5.25 3.55
CA CYS A 46 2.14 5.73 3.35
C CYS A 46 1.97 7.23 3.61
N ILE A 47 2.15 7.68 4.84
CA ILE A 47 1.78 9.05 5.28
C ILE A 47 2.52 10.14 4.48
N PRO A 48 3.86 10.14 4.43
CA PRO A 48 4.59 11.17 3.69
C PRO A 48 4.35 11.08 2.17
N THR A 49 4.20 9.89 1.60
CA THR A 49 3.87 9.75 0.16
C THR A 49 2.51 10.34 -0.16
N LYS A 50 1.49 10.08 0.67
CA LYS A 50 0.14 10.66 0.50
C LYS A 50 0.16 12.18 0.69
N ALA A 51 1.01 12.69 1.57
CA ALA A 51 1.23 14.13 1.68
C ALA A 51 1.85 14.73 0.39
N LEU A 52 2.85 14.08 -0.21
CA LEU A 52 3.45 14.49 -1.49
C LEU A 52 2.41 14.48 -2.62
N LEU A 53 1.65 13.38 -2.75
CA LEU A 53 0.58 13.23 -3.73
C LEU A 53 -0.49 14.31 -3.58
N LYS A 54 -0.85 14.69 -2.35
CA LYS A 54 -1.80 15.80 -2.12
C LYS A 54 -1.24 17.14 -2.61
N SER A 55 0.05 17.39 -2.41
CA SER A 55 0.71 18.59 -2.97
C SER A 55 0.72 18.56 -4.51
N ALA A 56 0.96 17.40 -5.12
CA ALA A 56 0.84 17.22 -6.56
C ALA A 56 -0.57 17.48 -7.08
N GLN A 57 -1.60 16.98 -6.39
CA GLN A 57 -2.99 17.23 -6.75
C GLN A 57 -3.33 18.73 -6.70
N VAL A 58 -2.89 19.45 -5.66
CA VAL A 58 -3.08 20.90 -5.57
C VAL A 58 -2.39 21.63 -6.72
N PHE A 59 -1.17 21.22 -7.07
CA PHE A 59 -0.44 21.81 -8.19
C PHE A 59 -1.11 21.54 -9.54
N ASP A 60 -1.66 20.34 -9.74
CA ASP A 60 -2.43 20.02 -10.94
C ASP A 60 -3.72 20.85 -11.02
N TYR A 61 -4.41 21.13 -9.91
CA TYR A 61 -5.54 22.09 -9.93
C TYR A 61 -5.13 23.49 -10.37
N LEU A 62 -3.93 23.97 -10.00
CA LEU A 62 -3.43 25.26 -10.45
C LEU A 62 -3.18 25.27 -11.97
N LYS A 63 -2.65 24.17 -12.52
CA LYS A 63 -2.44 24.02 -13.99
C LYS A 63 -3.73 24.04 -14.78
N HIS A 64 -4.80 23.52 -14.19
CA HIS A 64 -6.10 23.34 -14.82
C HIS A 64 -7.15 24.31 -14.26
N ALA A 65 -6.73 25.42 -13.64
CA ALA A 65 -7.63 26.36 -13.01
C ALA A 65 -8.65 26.97 -14.01
N GLU A 66 -8.23 27.15 -15.27
CA GLU A 66 -9.09 27.68 -16.34
C GLU A 66 -10.25 26.75 -16.68
N ASP A 67 -10.10 25.42 -16.51
CA ASP A 67 -11.18 24.45 -16.68
C ASP A 67 -12.34 24.68 -15.68
N TYR A 68 -12.04 25.40 -14.59
CA TYR A 68 -12.99 25.82 -13.55
C TYR A 68 -13.35 27.31 -13.62
N GLY A 69 -12.99 28.00 -14.70
CA GLY A 69 -13.26 29.43 -14.88
C GLY A 69 -12.43 30.36 -13.98
N LEU A 70 -11.32 29.87 -13.43
CA LEU A 70 -10.40 30.64 -12.60
C LEU A 70 -9.15 31.01 -13.39
N THR A 71 -8.75 32.29 -13.35
CA THR A 71 -7.53 32.76 -14.01
C THR A 71 -6.38 32.81 -13.02
N VAL A 72 -5.29 32.11 -13.32
CA VAL A 72 -4.01 32.16 -12.57
C VAL A 72 -2.91 32.59 -13.54
N LYS A 73 -2.33 33.77 -13.34
CA LYS A 73 -1.34 34.33 -14.29
C LYS A 73 0.00 33.60 -14.24
N GLU A 74 0.49 33.33 -13.04
CA GLU A 74 1.76 32.66 -12.81
C GLU A 74 1.62 31.79 -11.56
N PHE A 75 2.13 30.55 -11.63
CA PHE A 75 2.21 29.64 -10.51
C PHE A 75 3.40 28.70 -10.70
N ASP A 76 4.03 28.32 -9.60
CA ASP A 76 5.07 27.30 -9.59
C ASP A 76 5.10 26.61 -8.21
N LYS A 77 5.88 25.54 -8.11
CA LYS A 77 6.16 24.80 -6.88
C LYS A 77 7.57 25.11 -6.36
N ASP A 78 7.68 25.17 -5.03
CA ASP A 78 8.96 25.02 -4.33
C ASP A 78 9.10 23.55 -3.91
N PHE A 79 9.87 22.77 -4.69
CA PHE A 79 10.01 21.33 -4.48
C PHE A 79 10.54 20.99 -3.08
N THR A 80 11.50 21.77 -2.58
CA THR A 80 12.05 21.60 -1.24
C THR A 80 10.98 21.79 -0.17
N LYS A 81 10.13 22.82 -0.29
CA LYS A 81 9.01 23.03 0.64
C LYS A 81 7.93 21.95 0.53
N VAL A 82 7.69 21.40 -0.66
CA VAL A 82 6.77 20.26 -0.84
C VAL A 82 7.26 19.03 -0.06
N VAL A 83 8.56 18.71 -0.18
CA VAL A 83 9.19 17.61 0.58
C VAL A 83 9.17 17.91 2.09
N GLN A 84 9.53 19.13 2.51
CA GLN A 84 9.49 19.53 3.92
C GLN A 84 8.09 19.41 4.54
N ARG A 85 7.04 19.82 3.81
CA ARG A 85 5.65 19.63 4.26
C ARG A 85 5.34 18.17 4.51
N SER A 86 5.70 17.29 3.57
CA SER A 86 5.52 15.84 3.70
C SER A 86 6.21 15.29 4.96
N ARG A 87 7.45 15.72 5.22
CA ARG A 87 8.18 15.36 6.45
C ARG A 87 7.50 15.87 7.72
N GLY A 88 7.05 17.12 7.73
CA GLY A 88 6.34 17.70 8.88
C GLY A 88 5.05 16.95 9.23
N VAL A 89 4.31 16.45 8.23
CA VAL A 89 3.12 15.61 8.45
C VAL A 89 3.52 14.28 9.11
N ALA A 90 4.55 13.61 8.61
CA ALA A 90 5.06 12.37 9.20
C ALA A 90 5.54 12.57 10.65
N ASP A 91 6.28 13.65 10.91
CA ASP A 91 6.78 13.98 12.26
C ASP A 91 5.63 14.25 13.24
N GLY A 92 4.59 14.96 12.80
CA GLY A 92 3.38 15.20 13.59
C GLY A 92 2.67 13.89 13.96
N MET A 93 2.51 12.98 13.00
CA MET A 93 1.91 11.67 13.24
C MET A 93 2.76 10.79 14.17
N SER A 94 4.09 10.83 14.04
CA SER A 94 4.98 10.04 14.90
C SER A 94 4.89 10.48 16.36
N LYS A 95 4.80 11.81 16.60
CA LYS A 95 4.49 12.36 17.94
C LYS A 95 3.14 11.89 18.46
N GLY A 96 2.14 11.75 17.58
CA GLY A 96 0.85 11.13 17.91
C GLY A 96 1.00 9.69 18.42
N VAL A 97 1.81 8.86 17.75
CA VAL A 97 2.08 7.48 18.22
C VAL A 97 2.82 7.48 19.56
N GLN A 98 3.81 8.36 19.76
CA GLN A 98 4.48 8.52 21.05
C GLN A 98 3.51 8.87 22.18
N PHE A 99 2.54 9.76 21.90
CA PHE A 99 1.47 10.08 22.84
C PHE A 99 0.59 8.86 23.13
N LEU A 100 0.23 8.07 22.12
CA LEU A 100 -0.56 6.85 22.29
C LEU A 100 0.17 5.80 23.14
N MET A 101 1.49 5.63 22.97
CA MET A 101 2.26 4.71 23.82
C MET A 101 2.18 5.12 25.30
N LYS A 102 2.37 6.42 25.59
CA LYS A 102 2.26 6.97 26.96
C LYS A 102 0.85 6.83 27.51
N LYS A 103 -0.17 7.19 26.73
CA LYS A 103 -1.59 7.10 27.13
C LYS A 103 -1.98 5.67 27.54
N ASN A 104 -1.45 4.69 26.81
CA ASN A 104 -1.70 3.27 27.07
C ASN A 104 -0.65 2.64 28.01
N LYS A 105 0.21 3.42 28.68
CA LYS A 105 1.22 2.91 29.63
C LYS A 105 2.12 1.80 29.05
N ILE A 106 2.47 1.91 27.77
CA ILE A 106 3.36 0.96 27.08
C ILE A 106 4.78 1.45 27.25
N ASP A 107 5.67 0.56 27.70
CA ASP A 107 7.09 0.86 27.79
C ASP A 107 7.70 0.85 26.38
N VAL A 108 8.32 1.96 25.99
CA VAL A 108 9.05 2.07 24.72
C VAL A 108 10.54 1.84 24.99
N ILE A 109 11.08 0.77 24.40
CA ILE A 109 12.48 0.40 24.51
C ILE A 109 13.16 0.74 23.18
N ASN A 110 14.02 1.74 23.18
CA ASN A 110 14.77 2.11 21.97
C ASN A 110 16.00 1.23 21.83
N GLY A 111 16.19 0.65 20.65
CA GLY A 111 17.35 -0.17 20.31
C GLY A 111 17.06 -1.27 19.30
N PHE A 112 18.11 -1.95 18.84
CA PHE A 112 17.94 -3.10 17.95
C PHE A 112 17.63 -4.36 18.76
N GLY A 113 16.43 -4.91 18.57
CA GLY A 113 16.01 -6.12 19.28
C GLY A 113 16.38 -7.40 18.53
N LYS A 114 17.00 -8.34 19.26
CA LYS A 114 17.26 -9.72 18.81
C LYS A 114 16.53 -10.69 19.74
N ILE A 115 15.61 -11.49 19.22
CA ILE A 115 14.93 -12.53 19.99
C ILE A 115 15.92 -13.63 20.37
N LYS A 116 15.69 -14.25 21.53
CA LYS A 116 16.52 -15.33 22.09
C LYS A 116 15.62 -16.43 22.66
N PRO A 117 16.11 -17.68 22.79
CA PRO A 117 15.39 -18.75 23.46
C PRO A 117 14.92 -18.39 24.88
N GLY A 118 13.86 -19.07 25.35
CA GLY A 118 13.31 -18.84 26.68
C GLY A 118 12.49 -17.55 26.80
N LYS A 119 11.90 -17.09 25.69
CA LYS A 119 11.04 -15.90 25.59
C LYS A 119 11.74 -14.61 26.05
N LYS A 120 12.95 -14.43 25.53
CA LYS A 120 13.80 -13.27 25.78
C LYS A 120 14.00 -12.44 24.53
N VAL A 121 14.24 -11.16 24.73
CA VAL A 121 14.73 -10.24 23.69
C VAL A 121 15.94 -9.50 24.23
N ASP A 122 17.04 -9.56 23.50
CA ASP A 122 18.22 -8.73 23.71
C ASP A 122 18.05 -7.41 22.97
N VAL A 123 18.21 -6.29 23.66
CA VAL A 123 18.21 -4.97 23.05
C VAL A 123 19.52 -4.29 23.39
N ASP A 124 20.40 -4.20 22.40
CA ASP A 124 21.74 -3.63 22.53
C ASP A 124 22.53 -4.15 23.76
N GLY A 125 22.46 -5.47 24.00
CA GLY A 125 23.16 -6.15 25.10
C GLY A 125 22.39 -6.20 26.43
N LYS A 126 21.19 -5.63 26.49
CA LYS A 126 20.30 -5.72 27.67
C LYS A 126 19.16 -6.70 27.41
N GLU A 127 19.02 -7.69 28.28
CA GLU A 127 17.96 -8.69 28.17
C GLU A 127 16.65 -8.26 28.83
N TYR A 128 15.55 -8.51 28.12
CA TYR A 128 14.17 -8.37 28.54
C TYR A 128 13.46 -9.72 28.39
N SER A 129 12.41 -9.97 29.18
CA SER A 129 11.66 -11.23 29.15
C SER A 129 10.16 -10.99 29.14
N ALA A 130 9.44 -11.81 28.39
CA ALA A 130 7.98 -11.77 28.32
C ALA A 130 7.34 -13.16 28.26
N ASP A 131 6.05 -13.25 28.55
CA ASP A 131 5.29 -14.49 28.36
C ASP A 131 4.94 -14.73 26.88
N HIS A 132 4.83 -13.66 26.09
CA HIS A 132 4.65 -13.68 24.63
C HIS A 132 5.55 -12.64 23.92
N ILE A 133 6.15 -13.02 22.80
CA ILE A 133 6.92 -12.13 21.91
C ILE A 133 6.26 -12.09 20.54
N ILE A 134 5.96 -10.90 20.05
CA ILE A 134 5.33 -10.68 18.74
C ILE A 134 6.33 -9.96 17.83
N ILE A 135 6.71 -10.61 16.73
CA ILE A 135 7.68 -10.11 15.75
C ILE A 135 6.94 -9.28 14.69
N ALA A 136 7.24 -7.99 14.62
CA ALA A 136 6.62 -7.02 13.72
C ALA A 136 7.69 -6.12 13.07
N THR A 137 8.81 -6.71 12.66
CA THR A 137 9.99 -6.00 12.13
C THR A 137 9.82 -5.46 10.70
N GLY A 138 8.67 -5.74 10.07
CA GLY A 138 8.25 -5.17 8.80
C GLY A 138 9.14 -5.59 7.62
N ALA A 139 9.22 -4.72 6.62
CA ALA A 139 9.97 -4.95 5.39
C ALA A 139 10.83 -3.75 4.97
N ARG A 140 11.65 -3.95 3.95
CA ARG A 140 12.52 -2.96 3.30
C ARG A 140 12.39 -3.06 1.78
N SER A 141 12.93 -2.08 1.06
CA SER A 141 12.96 -2.14 -0.41
C SER A 141 13.70 -3.39 -0.88
N ARG A 142 13.14 -4.07 -1.88
CA ARG A 142 13.82 -5.22 -2.50
C ARG A 142 14.89 -4.70 -3.46
N GLU A 143 16.08 -5.29 -3.35
CA GLU A 143 17.17 -5.04 -4.29
C GLU A 143 17.31 -6.20 -5.26
N LEU A 144 17.51 -5.87 -6.54
CA LEU A 144 17.86 -6.85 -7.57
C LEU A 144 19.37 -6.82 -7.81
N PRO A 145 20.01 -7.96 -8.10
CA PRO A 145 21.46 -8.01 -8.33
C PRO A 145 21.96 -7.05 -9.41
N ASN A 146 21.14 -6.82 -10.44
CA ASN A 146 21.43 -5.96 -11.58
C ASN A 146 20.92 -4.50 -11.41
N LEU A 147 20.25 -4.20 -10.28
CA LEU A 147 19.75 -2.87 -9.93
C LEU A 147 19.98 -2.61 -8.43
N LYS A 148 21.24 -2.67 -8.00
CA LYS A 148 21.63 -2.37 -6.62
C LYS A 148 21.40 -0.89 -6.31
N GLN A 149 20.85 -0.61 -5.13
CA GLN A 149 20.58 0.75 -4.69
C GLN A 149 21.86 1.38 -4.12
N ASP A 150 22.24 2.56 -4.63
CA ASP A 150 23.39 3.34 -4.15
C ASP A 150 22.97 4.54 -3.27
N GLY A 151 21.66 4.74 -3.10
CA GLY A 151 21.06 5.82 -2.31
C GLY A 151 21.22 7.21 -2.92
N LYS A 152 21.69 7.32 -4.18
CA LYS A 152 21.95 8.60 -4.86
C LYS A 152 21.35 8.65 -6.26
N LYS A 153 21.70 7.68 -7.10
CA LYS A 153 21.29 7.58 -8.51
C LYS A 153 20.40 6.38 -8.77
N VAL A 154 20.65 5.27 -8.10
CA VAL A 154 19.70 4.15 -8.02
C VAL A 154 19.14 4.13 -6.61
N ILE A 155 17.88 4.50 -6.49
CA ILE A 155 17.25 4.85 -5.22
C ILE A 155 16.07 3.96 -4.88
N GLY A 156 15.80 3.82 -3.58
CA GLY A 156 14.57 3.23 -3.07
C GLY A 156 13.51 4.31 -2.78
N TYR A 157 12.40 3.86 -2.18
CA TYR A 157 11.28 4.75 -1.86
C TYR A 157 11.64 5.80 -0.79
N ARG A 158 12.60 5.52 0.11
CA ARG A 158 13.01 6.46 1.17
C ARG A 158 13.68 7.70 0.57
N GLU A 159 14.60 7.49 -0.35
CA GLU A 159 15.31 8.56 -1.03
C GLU A 159 14.38 9.27 -2.02
N ALA A 160 13.53 8.54 -2.76
CA ALA A 160 12.54 9.13 -3.67
C ALA A 160 11.53 10.05 -2.96
N MET A 161 11.33 9.87 -1.65
CA MET A 161 10.50 10.76 -0.84
C MET A 161 11.21 12.04 -0.40
N THR A 162 12.55 12.04 -0.40
CA THR A 162 13.37 13.04 0.27
C THR A 162 14.49 13.60 -0.60
N LEU A 163 14.39 13.47 -1.93
CA LEU A 163 15.30 14.11 -2.85
C LEU A 163 15.39 15.61 -2.55
N LYS A 164 16.62 16.12 -2.49
CA LYS A 164 16.89 17.54 -2.22
C LYS A 164 16.54 18.43 -3.39
N GLU A 165 16.71 17.90 -4.60
CA GLU A 165 16.46 18.58 -5.86
C GLU A 165 15.55 17.72 -6.72
N GLN A 166 14.65 18.38 -7.46
CA GLN A 166 13.79 17.69 -8.39
C GLN A 166 14.63 17.19 -9.59
N PRO A 167 14.59 15.88 -9.92
CA PRO A 167 15.23 15.38 -11.13
C PRO A 167 14.48 15.87 -12.38
N LYS A 168 15.21 16.11 -13.47
CA LYS A 168 14.59 16.43 -14.78
C LYS A 168 14.04 15.18 -15.44
N LYS A 169 14.75 14.05 -15.34
CA LYS A 169 14.35 12.75 -15.87
C LYS A 169 14.47 11.67 -14.80
N MET A 170 13.43 10.83 -14.68
CA MET A 170 13.40 9.68 -13.77
C MET A 170 12.95 8.42 -14.51
N ILE A 171 13.70 7.33 -14.32
CA ILE A 171 13.24 5.98 -14.69
C ILE A 171 12.66 5.32 -13.44
N VAL A 172 11.48 4.73 -13.56
CA VAL A 172 10.84 3.95 -12.49
C VAL A 172 10.78 2.49 -12.92
N VAL A 173 11.42 1.61 -12.15
CA VAL A 173 11.46 0.17 -12.45
C VAL A 173 10.45 -0.55 -11.57
N GLY A 174 9.40 -1.09 -12.18
CA GLY A 174 8.25 -1.68 -11.51
C GLY A 174 7.08 -0.71 -11.35
N SER A 175 5.88 -1.19 -11.66
CA SER A 175 4.64 -0.43 -11.70
C SER A 175 3.61 -0.84 -10.62
N GLY A 176 4.08 -1.47 -9.54
CA GLY A 176 3.27 -1.61 -8.33
C GLY A 176 2.96 -0.24 -7.70
N ALA A 177 2.14 -0.22 -6.64
CA ALA A 177 1.65 1.00 -6.01
C ALA A 177 2.75 2.06 -5.74
N ILE A 178 3.90 1.65 -5.18
CA ILE A 178 5.04 2.56 -4.92
C ILE A 178 5.50 3.24 -6.22
N GLY A 179 5.74 2.46 -7.28
CA GLY A 179 6.27 2.96 -8.54
C GLY A 179 5.32 3.97 -9.20
N VAL A 180 4.03 3.63 -9.26
CA VAL A 180 3.04 4.50 -9.93
C VAL A 180 2.67 5.74 -9.10
N GLU A 181 2.67 5.66 -7.77
CA GLU A 181 2.47 6.83 -6.91
C GLU A 181 3.61 7.84 -7.06
N PHE A 182 4.87 7.39 -7.02
CA PHE A 182 6.00 8.28 -7.25
C PHE A 182 6.04 8.79 -8.70
N SER A 183 5.68 7.96 -9.68
CA SER A 183 5.56 8.39 -11.08
C SER A 183 4.56 9.53 -11.22
N ASN A 184 3.39 9.41 -10.60
CA ASN A 184 2.38 10.47 -10.56
C ASN A 184 2.93 11.74 -9.91
N PHE A 185 3.52 11.63 -8.71
CA PHE A 185 4.06 12.78 -7.99
C PHE A 185 5.12 13.53 -8.80
N TYR A 186 6.15 12.83 -9.29
CA TYR A 186 7.25 13.44 -10.02
C TYR A 186 6.80 14.03 -11.36
N ASN A 187 5.93 13.33 -12.10
CA ASN A 187 5.36 13.86 -13.34
C ASN A 187 4.52 15.12 -13.09
N SER A 188 3.66 15.13 -12.05
CA SER A 188 2.93 16.34 -11.65
C SER A 188 3.86 17.48 -11.27
N MET A 189 5.02 17.21 -10.65
CA MET A 189 6.01 18.27 -10.38
C MET A 189 6.77 18.73 -11.63
N GLY A 190 6.65 18.05 -12.77
CA GLY A 190 7.29 18.40 -14.05
C GLY A 190 8.55 17.61 -14.39
N THR A 191 8.83 16.51 -13.68
CA THR A 191 9.87 15.54 -14.06
C THR A 191 9.38 14.68 -15.21
N GLU A 192 10.21 14.46 -16.23
CA GLU A 192 9.95 13.47 -17.29
C GLU A 192 10.11 12.06 -16.71
N VAL A 193 9.02 11.29 -16.66
CA VAL A 193 9.00 9.95 -16.06
C VAL A 193 8.87 8.87 -17.13
N THR A 194 9.71 7.85 -17.04
CA THR A 194 9.57 6.61 -17.82
C THR A 194 9.42 5.41 -16.88
N ILE A 195 8.30 4.70 -16.97
CA ILE A 195 8.05 3.46 -16.23
C ILE A 195 8.48 2.27 -17.09
N VAL A 196 9.34 1.42 -16.53
CA VAL A 196 9.74 0.12 -17.10
C VAL A 196 9.10 -0.97 -16.25
N GLU A 197 8.19 -1.73 -16.86
CA GLU A 197 7.46 -2.82 -16.23
C GLU A 197 7.74 -4.12 -16.97
N PHE A 198 8.11 -5.14 -16.21
CA PHE A 198 8.42 -6.47 -16.74
C PHE A 198 7.15 -7.18 -17.23
N LEU A 199 6.04 -7.00 -16.51
CA LEU A 199 4.76 -7.60 -16.81
C LEU A 199 4.02 -6.88 -17.96
N PRO A 200 2.96 -7.49 -18.52
CA PRO A 200 2.30 -6.92 -19.70
C PRO A 200 1.51 -5.63 -19.45
N ASN A 201 1.16 -5.34 -18.19
CA ASN A 201 0.28 -4.24 -17.81
C ASN A 201 0.89 -3.45 -16.64
N LEU A 202 0.58 -2.15 -16.55
CA LEU A 202 0.78 -1.39 -15.31
C LEU A 202 -0.15 -1.90 -14.21
N VAL A 203 0.25 -1.69 -12.95
CA VAL A 203 -0.49 -2.17 -11.76
C VAL A 203 -0.97 -3.62 -11.93
N PRO A 204 -0.06 -4.57 -12.20
CA PRO A 204 -0.39 -5.86 -12.80
C PRO A 204 -1.16 -6.83 -11.88
N LEU A 205 -1.39 -6.45 -10.62
CA LEU A 205 -2.20 -7.22 -9.68
C LEU A 205 -3.69 -6.80 -9.71
N GLU A 206 -4.01 -5.65 -10.31
CA GLU A 206 -5.38 -5.17 -10.45
C GLU A 206 -6.14 -5.90 -11.56
N ASP A 207 -7.45 -5.72 -11.61
CA ASP A 207 -8.27 -6.20 -12.72
C ASP A 207 -7.79 -5.60 -14.06
N GLU A 208 -7.78 -6.41 -15.12
CA GLU A 208 -7.18 -6.00 -16.41
C GLU A 208 -7.84 -4.76 -17.02
N ASP A 209 -9.13 -4.53 -16.77
CA ASP A 209 -9.82 -3.32 -17.22
C ASP A 209 -9.28 -2.07 -16.51
N VAL A 210 -8.97 -2.18 -15.21
CA VAL A 210 -8.38 -1.10 -14.41
C VAL A 210 -6.99 -0.80 -14.95
N SER A 211 -6.15 -1.82 -15.14
CA SER A 211 -4.80 -1.64 -15.69
C SER A 211 -4.80 -0.97 -17.06
N LYS A 212 -5.68 -1.39 -17.99
CA LYS A 212 -5.80 -0.80 -19.33
C LYS A 212 -6.20 0.67 -19.27
N GLN A 213 -7.21 0.99 -18.45
CA GLN A 213 -7.67 2.37 -18.30
C GLN A 213 -6.61 3.25 -17.63
N PHE A 214 -5.93 2.72 -16.61
CA PHE A 214 -4.85 3.41 -15.92
C PHE A 214 -3.70 3.77 -16.85
N GLU A 215 -3.23 2.80 -17.64
CA GLU A 215 -2.14 3.02 -18.61
C GLU A 215 -2.50 4.10 -19.64
N LYS A 216 -3.74 4.07 -20.16
CA LYS A 216 -4.25 5.09 -21.08
C LYS A 216 -4.19 6.49 -20.47
N ILE A 217 -4.61 6.63 -19.21
CA ILE A 217 -4.61 7.92 -18.51
C ILE A 217 -3.18 8.39 -18.24
N PHE A 218 -2.30 7.51 -17.78
CA PHE A 218 -0.90 7.85 -17.51
C PHE A 218 -0.16 8.31 -18.77
N LYS A 219 -0.34 7.62 -19.89
CA LYS A 219 0.19 8.06 -21.20
C LYS A 219 -0.35 9.42 -21.62
N LYS A 220 -1.66 9.67 -21.45
CA LYS A 220 -2.29 10.97 -21.75
C LYS A 220 -1.70 12.10 -20.89
N ARG A 221 -1.25 11.80 -19.66
CA ARG A 221 -0.59 12.74 -18.75
C ARG A 221 0.91 12.93 -19.00
N GLY A 222 1.44 12.34 -20.07
CA GLY A 222 2.84 12.51 -20.50
C GLY A 222 3.84 11.55 -19.86
N ILE A 223 3.38 10.53 -19.13
CA ILE A 223 4.25 9.49 -18.56
C ILE A 223 4.57 8.46 -19.65
N ASN A 224 5.85 8.21 -19.88
CA ASN A 224 6.30 7.16 -20.80
C ASN A 224 6.15 5.79 -20.11
N VAL A 225 5.63 4.80 -20.85
CA VAL A 225 5.34 3.47 -20.30
C VAL A 225 5.90 2.40 -21.23
N MET A 226 6.73 1.52 -20.66
CA MET A 226 7.35 0.38 -21.32
C MET A 226 6.99 -0.89 -20.55
N THR A 227 5.90 -1.54 -20.92
CA THR A 227 5.54 -2.87 -20.42
C THR A 227 6.29 -3.96 -21.18
N ASN A 228 6.27 -5.21 -20.69
CA ASN A 228 7.05 -6.32 -21.25
C ASN A 228 8.53 -5.96 -21.45
N SER A 229 9.09 -5.18 -20.53
CA SER A 229 10.43 -4.62 -20.64
C SER A 229 11.21 -4.79 -19.33
N SER A 230 12.51 -5.12 -19.42
CA SER A 230 13.38 -5.32 -18.27
C SER A 230 14.58 -4.39 -18.30
N VAL A 231 14.93 -3.83 -17.15
CA VAL A 231 16.24 -3.17 -16.98
C VAL A 231 17.29 -4.24 -16.77
N GLU A 232 18.25 -4.34 -17.67
CA GLU A 232 19.32 -5.35 -17.63
C GLU A 232 20.52 -4.87 -16.82
N SER A 233 20.86 -3.58 -16.91
CA SER A 233 21.97 -2.96 -16.17
C SER A 233 21.81 -1.45 -16.09
N VAL A 234 22.38 -0.81 -15.05
CA VAL A 234 22.44 0.65 -14.91
C VAL A 234 23.89 1.10 -14.71
N ASP A 235 24.39 1.95 -15.60
CA ASP A 235 25.69 2.63 -15.45
C ASP A 235 25.50 3.96 -14.73
N THR A 236 26.13 4.11 -13.56
CA THR A 236 26.08 5.30 -12.71
C THR A 236 27.38 6.12 -12.70
N SER A 237 28.37 5.77 -13.53
CA SER A 237 29.71 6.40 -13.55
C SER A 237 29.73 7.86 -14.03
N GLY A 238 28.76 8.25 -14.86
CA GLY A 238 28.66 9.58 -15.48
C GLY A 238 28.02 10.67 -14.60
N LYS A 239 27.50 11.74 -15.21
CA LYS A 239 26.70 12.77 -14.49
C LYS A 239 25.30 12.26 -14.16
N GLY A 240 24.61 11.69 -15.14
CA GLY A 240 23.33 10.98 -14.96
C GLY A 240 23.54 9.47 -14.84
N ILE A 241 22.50 8.73 -15.24
CA ILE A 241 22.50 7.27 -15.39
C ILE A 241 22.22 6.87 -16.84
N LYS A 242 22.76 5.73 -17.25
CA LYS A 242 22.38 5.04 -18.49
C LYS A 242 21.84 3.66 -18.16
N ALA A 243 20.54 3.46 -18.35
CA ALA A 243 19.88 2.18 -18.13
C ALA A 243 19.74 1.42 -19.45
N LYS A 244 20.28 0.19 -19.50
CA LYS A 244 20.07 -0.72 -20.62
C LYS A 244 18.74 -1.44 -20.41
N VAL A 245 17.78 -1.21 -21.31
CA VAL A 245 16.43 -1.77 -21.23
C VAL A 245 16.21 -2.73 -22.39
N LYS A 246 15.85 -3.97 -22.08
CA LYS A 246 15.41 -4.95 -23.06
C LYS A 246 13.90 -4.80 -23.25
N THR A 247 13.48 -4.62 -24.49
CA THR A 247 12.08 -4.53 -24.92
C THR A 247 11.76 -5.67 -25.88
N GLN A 248 10.49 -5.80 -26.27
CA GLN A 248 10.10 -6.74 -27.33
C GLN A 248 10.75 -6.43 -28.69
N LYS A 249 11.19 -5.18 -28.92
CA LYS A 249 11.77 -4.72 -30.19
C LYS A 249 13.30 -4.79 -30.23
N GLY A 250 13.94 -5.05 -29.09
CA GLY A 250 15.40 -5.08 -28.98
C GLY A 250 15.88 -4.43 -27.69
N GLU A 251 17.16 -4.06 -27.64
CA GLU A 251 17.74 -3.34 -26.51
C GLU A 251 17.81 -1.84 -26.80
N GLU A 252 17.46 -1.04 -25.80
CA GLU A 252 17.47 0.42 -25.84
C GLU A 252 18.26 0.97 -24.65
N ILE A 253 18.84 2.16 -24.79
CA ILE A 253 19.52 2.86 -23.68
C ILE A 253 18.68 4.08 -23.31
N LEU A 254 18.22 4.10 -22.06
CA LEU A 254 17.53 5.24 -21.48
C LEU A 254 18.49 6.06 -20.62
N GLU A 255 18.46 7.38 -20.77
CA GLU A 255 19.24 8.30 -19.94
C GLU A 255 18.33 9.07 -18.98
N ALA A 256 18.75 9.18 -17.72
CA ALA A 256 18.01 9.92 -16.70
C ALA A 256 18.95 10.51 -15.64
N ASP A 257 18.39 11.28 -14.71
CA ASP A 257 19.15 11.75 -13.55
C ASP A 257 19.19 10.68 -12.45
N VAL A 258 18.07 9.97 -12.28
CA VAL A 258 17.87 8.95 -11.24
C VAL A 258 17.00 7.78 -11.72
N VAL A 259 17.18 6.63 -11.08
CA VAL A 259 16.34 5.42 -11.21
C VAL A 259 15.69 5.12 -9.85
N LEU A 260 14.36 5.07 -9.80
CA LEU A 260 13.63 4.50 -8.68
C LEU A 260 13.43 3.00 -8.88
N SER A 261 14.01 2.20 -7.99
CA SER A 261 13.74 0.76 -7.91
C SER A 261 12.49 0.50 -7.08
N ALA A 262 11.37 0.24 -7.75
CA ALA A 262 10.06 -0.06 -7.15
C ALA A 262 9.62 -1.54 -7.39
N VAL A 263 10.59 -2.45 -7.38
CA VAL A 263 10.46 -3.88 -7.70
C VAL A 263 9.94 -4.76 -6.55
N GLY A 264 9.25 -4.13 -5.59
CA GLY A 264 8.68 -4.78 -4.41
C GLY A 264 9.53 -4.61 -3.13
N ILE A 265 9.22 -5.44 -2.13
CA ILE A 265 9.80 -5.38 -0.79
C ILE A 265 10.35 -6.74 -0.36
N ALA A 266 11.21 -6.74 0.67
CA ALA A 266 11.73 -7.93 1.33
C ALA A 266 11.52 -7.81 2.85
N ALA A 267 11.11 -8.90 3.50
CA ALA A 267 10.89 -8.93 4.94
C ALA A 267 12.20 -8.71 5.73
N ASN A 268 12.12 -8.04 6.88
CA ASN A 268 13.24 -7.82 7.78
C ASN A 268 13.34 -8.96 8.80
N ILE A 269 13.90 -10.08 8.38
CA ILE A 269 13.98 -11.32 9.18
C ILE A 269 15.42 -11.74 9.50
N GLU A 270 16.41 -11.04 8.94
CA GLU A 270 17.82 -11.35 9.13
C GLU A 270 18.36 -10.70 10.40
N ASN A 271 19.26 -11.41 11.10
CA ASN A 271 19.96 -10.95 12.30
C ASN A 271 19.05 -10.60 13.50
N ILE A 272 17.77 -10.96 13.46
CA ILE A 272 16.84 -10.75 14.58
C ILE A 272 16.74 -11.96 15.51
N GLY A 273 17.47 -13.06 15.25
CA GLY A 273 17.58 -14.22 16.16
C GLY A 273 16.58 -15.35 15.89
N LEU A 274 15.99 -15.43 14.69
CA LEU A 274 15.04 -16.50 14.35
C LEU A 274 15.71 -17.88 14.41
N GLU A 275 16.94 -17.98 13.91
CA GLU A 275 17.73 -19.21 13.84
C GLU A 275 18.09 -19.71 15.24
N ASP A 276 18.47 -18.79 16.14
CA ASP A 276 18.82 -19.10 17.54
C ASP A 276 17.61 -19.68 18.30
N VAL A 277 16.39 -19.26 17.95
CA VAL A 277 15.13 -19.74 18.55
C VAL A 277 14.58 -20.99 17.84
N GLY A 278 14.98 -21.23 16.59
CA GLY A 278 14.47 -22.33 15.76
C GLY A 278 13.14 -22.01 15.07
N ILE A 279 12.86 -20.73 14.78
CA ILE A 279 11.66 -20.31 14.05
C ILE A 279 11.80 -20.60 12.56
N VAL A 280 10.82 -21.29 11.98
CA VAL A 280 10.84 -21.69 10.57
C VAL A 280 10.45 -20.53 9.65
N THR A 281 11.15 -20.42 8.54
CA THR A 281 10.85 -19.49 7.46
C THR A 281 10.65 -20.24 6.14
N ASP A 282 9.81 -19.70 5.25
CA ASP A 282 9.69 -20.15 3.86
C ASP A 282 9.69 -18.91 2.94
N LYS A 283 10.43 -18.99 1.83
CA LYS A 283 10.52 -17.92 0.81
C LYS A 283 10.74 -16.51 1.39
N GLY A 284 11.56 -16.41 2.45
CA GLY A 284 11.87 -15.14 3.11
C GLY A 284 10.73 -14.58 3.98
N LYS A 285 9.82 -15.43 4.46
CA LYS A 285 8.73 -15.07 5.39
C LYS A 285 8.72 -16.00 6.59
N ILE A 286 8.29 -15.49 7.75
CA ILE A 286 8.09 -16.28 8.96
C ILE A 286 6.80 -17.08 8.82
N MET A 287 6.88 -18.39 9.04
CA MET A 287 5.71 -19.26 8.97
C MET A 287 4.87 -19.16 10.24
N VAL A 288 3.57 -18.96 10.07
CA VAL A 288 2.60 -18.82 11.15
C VAL A 288 1.32 -19.61 10.85
N ASN A 289 0.56 -19.91 11.90
CA ASN A 289 -0.82 -20.39 11.76
C ASN A 289 -1.82 -19.21 11.63
N ASP A 290 -3.12 -19.52 11.57
CA ASP A 290 -4.21 -18.54 11.45
C ASP A 290 -4.30 -17.53 12.61
N TRP A 291 -3.60 -17.81 13.72
CA TRP A 291 -3.53 -16.96 14.91
C TRP A 291 -2.16 -16.29 15.07
N TYR A 292 -1.36 -16.27 13.99
CA TYR A 292 -0.06 -15.63 13.92
C TYR A 292 1.01 -16.24 14.81
N GLN A 293 0.77 -17.44 15.34
CA GLN A 293 1.73 -18.18 16.16
C GLN A 293 2.73 -18.89 15.26
N THR A 294 4.02 -18.77 15.59
CA THR A 294 5.09 -19.52 14.93
C THR A 294 5.11 -20.98 15.38
N ASN A 295 6.04 -21.78 14.84
CA ASN A 295 6.29 -23.14 15.32
C ASN A 295 6.82 -23.21 16.76
N ILE A 296 7.22 -22.08 17.36
CA ILE A 296 7.76 -22.03 18.72
C ILE A 296 6.74 -21.40 19.68
N PRO A 297 6.28 -22.11 20.72
CA PRO A 297 5.30 -21.59 21.68
C PRO A 297 5.73 -20.27 22.35
N GLY A 298 4.81 -19.30 22.33
CA GLY A 298 5.05 -17.95 22.88
C GLY A 298 5.74 -16.98 21.93
N TYR A 299 6.06 -17.38 20.69
CA TYR A 299 6.54 -16.49 19.64
C TYR A 299 5.52 -16.41 18.51
N TYR A 300 5.24 -15.19 18.09
CA TYR A 300 4.27 -14.83 17.06
C TYR A 300 4.91 -13.92 16.04
N ALA A 301 4.34 -13.80 14.85
CA ALA A 301 4.79 -12.86 13.82
C ALA A 301 3.61 -12.28 13.04
N ILE A 302 3.66 -10.99 12.73
CA ILE A 302 2.58 -10.25 12.04
C ILE A 302 3.15 -9.24 11.04
N GLY A 303 2.30 -8.79 10.11
CA GLY A 303 2.61 -7.78 9.12
C GLY A 303 3.55 -8.29 8.03
N ASP A 304 4.35 -7.37 7.48
CA ASP A 304 5.13 -7.66 6.28
C ASP A 304 6.18 -8.79 6.42
N VAL A 305 6.40 -9.34 7.61
CA VAL A 305 7.27 -10.51 7.83
C VAL A 305 6.58 -11.86 7.62
N VAL A 306 5.25 -11.92 7.56
CA VAL A 306 4.49 -13.16 7.30
C VAL A 306 3.98 -13.24 5.85
N PRO A 307 3.52 -14.41 5.37
CA PRO A 307 2.85 -14.53 4.08
C PRO A 307 1.57 -13.69 4.02
N GLY A 308 1.29 -13.08 2.87
CA GLY A 308 0.12 -12.23 2.68
C GLY A 308 0.46 -10.85 2.07
N PRO A 309 -0.56 -10.01 1.84
CA PRO A 309 -0.38 -8.67 1.32
C PRO A 309 0.34 -7.76 2.32
N ALA A 310 1.37 -7.06 1.86
CA ALA A 310 2.13 -6.11 2.68
C ALA A 310 1.43 -4.74 2.74
N LEU A 311 0.39 -4.67 3.56
CA LEU A 311 -0.48 -3.51 3.72
C LEU A 311 -0.63 -3.14 5.20
N ALA A 312 -0.64 -1.84 5.48
CA ALA A 312 -0.63 -1.34 6.86
C ALA A 312 -1.87 -1.74 7.68
N HIS A 313 -3.05 -1.71 7.06
CA HIS A 313 -4.31 -2.14 7.69
C HIS A 313 -4.36 -3.64 7.92
N VAL A 314 -3.70 -4.43 7.07
CA VAL A 314 -3.56 -5.89 7.25
C VAL A 314 -2.70 -6.17 8.47
N ALA A 315 -1.49 -5.61 8.52
CA ALA A 315 -0.60 -5.77 9.67
C ALA A 315 -1.26 -5.37 11.00
N SER A 316 -2.09 -4.33 10.98
CA SER A 316 -2.85 -3.86 12.14
C SER A 316 -3.92 -4.87 12.56
N ALA A 317 -4.69 -5.41 11.61
CA ALA A 317 -5.72 -6.42 11.87
C ALA A 317 -5.11 -7.73 12.38
N GLU A 318 -4.03 -8.20 11.75
CA GLU A 318 -3.28 -9.40 12.17
C GLU A 318 -2.82 -9.27 13.63
N GLY A 319 -2.29 -8.10 13.99
CA GLY A 319 -1.88 -7.78 15.34
C GLY A 319 -3.00 -7.79 16.39
N ILE A 320 -4.16 -7.21 16.04
CA ILE A 320 -5.35 -7.23 16.90
C ILE A 320 -5.83 -8.67 17.10
N THR A 321 -6.02 -9.43 16.01
CA THR A 321 -6.46 -10.83 16.07
C THR A 321 -5.51 -11.69 16.89
N CYS A 322 -4.19 -11.53 16.70
CA CYS A 322 -3.16 -12.24 17.45
C CYS A 322 -3.31 -12.03 18.97
N VAL A 323 -3.43 -10.77 19.41
CA VAL A 323 -3.47 -10.44 20.84
C VAL A 323 -4.80 -10.80 21.46
N GLU A 324 -5.91 -10.61 20.75
CA GLU A 324 -7.23 -11.05 21.23
C GLU A 324 -7.28 -12.57 21.41
N LYS A 325 -6.63 -13.33 20.51
CA LYS A 325 -6.45 -14.78 20.71
C LYS A 325 -5.62 -15.10 21.95
N ILE A 326 -4.51 -14.40 22.16
CA ILE A 326 -3.67 -14.55 23.37
C ILE A 326 -4.48 -14.27 24.65
N ALA A 327 -5.40 -13.29 24.61
CA ALA A 327 -6.30 -12.97 25.71
C ALA A 327 -7.42 -14.01 25.94
N GLY A 328 -7.52 -15.05 25.11
CA GLY A 328 -8.57 -16.07 25.20
C GLY A 328 -9.93 -15.61 24.67
N MET A 329 -9.97 -14.54 23.89
CA MET A 329 -11.22 -14.08 23.27
C MET A 329 -11.63 -15.00 22.10
N HIS A 330 -12.92 -15.02 21.80
CA HIS A 330 -13.42 -15.61 20.56
C HIS A 330 -13.07 -14.69 19.39
N VAL A 331 -12.30 -15.21 18.44
CA VAL A 331 -11.86 -14.49 17.24
C VAL A 331 -12.03 -15.36 16.00
N GLU A 332 -12.26 -14.71 14.86
CA GLU A 332 -12.28 -15.34 13.54
C GLU A 332 -10.91 -15.19 12.87
N ALA A 333 -10.55 -16.15 12.02
CA ALA A 333 -9.39 -15.98 11.15
C ALA A 333 -9.64 -14.82 10.17
N ILE A 334 -8.58 -14.08 9.81
CA ILE A 334 -8.70 -13.01 8.83
C ILE A 334 -9.04 -13.59 7.47
N ASP A 335 -10.12 -13.11 6.85
CA ASP A 335 -10.42 -13.38 5.46
C ASP A 335 -9.56 -12.47 4.55
N TYR A 336 -8.46 -13.03 4.06
CA TYR A 336 -7.57 -12.33 3.14
C TYR A 336 -8.21 -12.04 1.77
N GLY A 337 -9.30 -12.72 1.43
CA GLY A 337 -10.10 -12.44 0.23
C GLY A 337 -10.93 -11.16 0.31
N ASN A 338 -11.07 -10.55 1.49
CA ASN A 338 -11.82 -9.32 1.70
C ASN A 338 -10.96 -8.14 2.20
N ILE A 339 -9.65 -8.20 1.95
CA ILE A 339 -8.73 -7.09 2.20
C ILE A 339 -8.74 -6.12 1.01
N PRO A 340 -9.03 -4.82 1.20
CA PRO A 340 -8.94 -3.86 0.12
C PRO A 340 -7.49 -3.50 -0.21
N GLY A 341 -7.19 -3.36 -1.50
CA GLY A 341 -5.99 -2.72 -2.03
C GLY A 341 -6.31 -1.29 -2.48
N CYS A 342 -5.41 -0.35 -2.20
CA CYS A 342 -5.56 1.05 -2.58
C CYS A 342 -4.25 1.61 -3.14
N THR A 343 -4.32 2.20 -4.34
CA THR A 343 -3.22 2.93 -4.97
C THR A 343 -3.63 4.39 -5.17
N TYR A 344 -2.86 5.31 -4.60
CA TYR A 344 -3.28 6.71 -4.41
C TYR A 344 -2.74 7.64 -5.50
N THR A 345 -2.79 7.17 -6.74
CA THR A 345 -2.45 7.96 -7.93
C THR A 345 -3.56 8.96 -8.25
N SER A 346 -3.41 9.70 -9.35
CA SER A 346 -4.50 10.50 -9.92
C SER A 346 -4.79 10.02 -11.35
N PRO A 347 -5.94 9.36 -11.61
CA PRO A 347 -6.97 8.95 -10.65
C PRO A 347 -6.47 7.88 -9.68
N GLU A 348 -7.20 7.69 -8.58
CA GLU A 348 -6.94 6.64 -7.61
C GLU A 348 -7.42 5.28 -8.15
N ILE A 349 -6.90 4.20 -7.58
CA ILE A 349 -7.36 2.83 -7.81
C ILE A 349 -7.69 2.20 -6.47
N ALA A 350 -8.80 1.47 -6.40
CA ALA A 350 -9.15 0.66 -5.25
C ALA A 350 -9.79 -0.66 -5.70
N SER A 351 -9.46 -1.75 -5.02
CA SER A 351 -9.99 -3.07 -5.32
C SER A 351 -10.17 -3.91 -4.08
N VAL A 352 -11.11 -4.85 -4.12
CA VAL A 352 -11.30 -5.89 -3.10
C VAL A 352 -11.84 -7.15 -3.78
N GLY A 353 -11.35 -8.31 -3.38
CA GLY A 353 -11.84 -9.60 -3.87
C GLY A 353 -11.17 -10.11 -5.13
N LEU A 354 -11.90 -10.94 -5.86
CA LEU A 354 -11.39 -11.59 -7.06
C LEU A 354 -11.46 -10.64 -8.24
N THR A 355 -10.38 -10.57 -9.03
CA THR A 355 -10.45 -10.05 -10.41
C THR A 355 -11.36 -10.94 -11.26
N GLU A 356 -11.85 -10.41 -12.38
CA GLU A 356 -12.72 -11.19 -13.28
C GLU A 356 -12.01 -12.45 -13.79
N LYS A 357 -10.71 -12.32 -14.10
CA LYS A 357 -9.87 -13.44 -14.53
C LYS A 357 -9.76 -14.51 -13.45
N GLN A 358 -9.45 -14.12 -12.21
CA GLN A 358 -9.34 -15.07 -11.09
C GLN A 358 -10.68 -15.75 -10.79
N ALA A 359 -11.79 -15.03 -10.87
CA ALA A 359 -13.12 -15.61 -10.66
C ALA A 359 -13.46 -16.65 -11.74
N LYS A 360 -13.15 -16.36 -13.02
CA LYS A 360 -13.27 -17.34 -14.12
C LYS A 360 -12.37 -18.57 -13.92
N GLU A 361 -11.11 -18.36 -13.54
CA GLU A 361 -10.15 -19.45 -13.28
C GLU A 361 -10.59 -20.35 -12.12
N LYS A 362 -11.33 -19.81 -11.14
CA LYS A 362 -11.95 -20.57 -10.05
C LYS A 362 -13.26 -21.28 -10.45
N GLY A 363 -13.73 -21.11 -11.69
CA GLY A 363 -14.90 -21.81 -12.21
C GLY A 363 -16.26 -21.19 -11.86
N TYR A 364 -16.29 -19.93 -11.42
CA TYR A 364 -17.54 -19.22 -11.19
C TYR A 364 -18.21 -18.84 -12.53
N GLU A 365 -19.54 -18.94 -12.56
CA GLU A 365 -20.35 -18.26 -13.56
C GLU A 365 -20.58 -16.82 -13.09
N LEU A 366 -20.32 -15.83 -13.94
CA LEU A 366 -20.22 -14.44 -13.47
C LEU A 366 -21.35 -13.57 -14.00
N LYS A 367 -21.87 -12.70 -13.13
CA LYS A 367 -22.52 -11.45 -13.50
C LYS A 367 -21.53 -10.32 -13.28
N VAL A 368 -21.19 -9.60 -14.35
CA VAL A 368 -20.24 -8.49 -14.31
C VAL A 368 -20.98 -7.23 -14.73
N GLY A 369 -20.82 -6.16 -13.95
CA GLY A 369 -21.37 -4.87 -14.28
C GLY A 369 -20.34 -3.76 -14.11
N LYS A 370 -20.47 -2.72 -14.92
CA LYS A 370 -19.47 -1.66 -15.04
C LYS A 370 -20.10 -0.32 -15.37
N PHE A 371 -19.94 0.64 -14.47
CA PHE A 371 -20.44 1.99 -14.66
C PHE A 371 -19.30 3.02 -14.79
N PRO A 372 -19.20 3.76 -15.91
CA PRO A 372 -18.15 4.75 -16.11
C PRO A 372 -18.47 6.08 -15.43
N PHE A 373 -17.46 6.71 -14.82
CA PHE A 373 -17.63 8.03 -14.19
C PHE A 373 -17.97 9.14 -15.19
N SER A 374 -17.78 8.93 -16.50
CA SER A 374 -18.24 9.86 -17.53
C SER A 374 -19.77 10.04 -17.56
N ALA A 375 -20.53 9.06 -17.06
CA ALA A 375 -21.99 9.12 -16.93
C ALA A 375 -22.45 9.63 -15.55
N SER A 376 -21.54 9.80 -14.58
CA SER A 376 -21.89 10.33 -13.25
C SER A 376 -22.05 11.85 -13.27
N GLY A 377 -23.18 12.33 -12.75
CA GLY A 377 -23.43 13.75 -12.54
C GLY A 377 -22.42 14.38 -11.56
N LYS A 378 -22.06 13.68 -10.48
CA LYS A 378 -21.06 14.16 -9.51
C LYS A 378 -19.66 14.23 -10.10
N ALA A 379 -19.23 13.20 -10.82
CA ALA A 379 -17.94 13.19 -11.52
C ALA A 379 -17.88 14.32 -12.55
N SER A 380 -18.99 14.55 -13.26
CA SER A 380 -19.10 15.65 -14.21
C SER A 380 -18.99 17.02 -13.56
N ALA A 381 -19.70 17.25 -12.46
CA ALA A 381 -19.67 18.51 -11.73
C ALA A 381 -18.29 18.82 -11.10
N SER A 382 -17.51 17.79 -10.76
CA SER A 382 -16.17 17.94 -10.18
C SER A 382 -15.05 18.03 -11.22
N GLY A 383 -15.33 17.76 -12.50
CA GLY A 383 -14.32 17.66 -13.55
C GLY A 383 -13.52 16.35 -13.52
N ALA A 384 -13.93 15.36 -12.74
CA ALA A 384 -13.21 14.10 -12.51
C ALA A 384 -13.91 12.90 -13.18
N LYS A 385 -14.09 12.96 -14.51
CA LYS A 385 -14.85 11.97 -15.29
C LYS A 385 -14.09 10.69 -15.65
N ASP A 386 -12.79 10.64 -15.37
CA ASP A 386 -11.95 9.51 -15.76
C ASP A 386 -12.23 8.28 -14.87
N GLY A 387 -12.38 7.12 -15.51
CA GLY A 387 -12.46 5.83 -14.84
C GLY A 387 -13.87 5.26 -14.70
N PHE A 388 -14.03 4.27 -13.83
CA PHE A 388 -15.26 3.49 -13.66
C PHE A 388 -15.27 2.72 -12.33
N VAL A 389 -16.44 2.20 -11.97
CA VAL A 389 -16.62 1.12 -10.99
C VAL A 389 -16.99 -0.16 -11.75
N LYS A 390 -16.36 -1.28 -11.39
CA LYS A 390 -16.65 -2.62 -11.90
C LYS A 390 -16.93 -3.56 -10.74
N VAL A 391 -18.01 -4.33 -10.83
CA VAL A 391 -18.43 -5.30 -9.83
C VAL A 391 -18.57 -6.68 -10.45
N ILE A 392 -18.30 -7.71 -9.66
CA ILE A 392 -18.32 -9.11 -10.09
C ILE A 392 -19.11 -9.90 -9.05
N PHE A 393 -20.15 -10.57 -9.52
CA PHE A 393 -21.00 -11.45 -8.71
C PHE A 393 -21.00 -12.87 -9.25
N ASP A 394 -21.15 -13.85 -8.36
CA ASP A 394 -21.52 -15.21 -8.76
C ASP A 394 -22.96 -15.20 -9.31
N ALA A 395 -23.15 -15.74 -10.51
CA ALA A 395 -24.45 -15.78 -11.17
C ALA A 395 -25.44 -16.72 -10.46
N LYS A 396 -24.93 -17.75 -9.76
CA LYS A 396 -25.76 -18.79 -9.14
C LYS A 396 -26.41 -18.32 -7.84
N TYR A 397 -25.63 -17.73 -6.93
CA TYR A 397 -26.11 -17.32 -5.61
C TYR A 397 -26.13 -15.81 -5.38
N GLY A 398 -25.58 -15.01 -6.31
CA GLY A 398 -25.50 -13.56 -6.16
C GLY A 398 -24.43 -13.09 -5.17
N GLU A 399 -23.48 -13.96 -4.81
CA GLU A 399 -22.35 -13.61 -3.94
C GLU A 399 -21.50 -12.52 -4.59
N TRP A 400 -21.16 -11.46 -3.83
CA TRP A 400 -20.28 -10.40 -4.31
C TRP A 400 -18.81 -10.84 -4.26
N LEU A 401 -18.28 -11.28 -5.42
CA LEU A 401 -16.94 -11.86 -5.53
C LEU A 401 -15.83 -10.81 -5.60
N GLY A 402 -16.09 -9.65 -6.20
CA GLY A 402 -15.08 -8.61 -6.36
C GLY A 402 -15.63 -7.23 -6.73
N CYS A 403 -14.89 -6.20 -6.35
CA CYS A 403 -15.15 -4.81 -6.74
C CYS A 403 -13.84 -4.12 -7.09
N HIS A 404 -13.81 -3.47 -8.25
CA HIS A 404 -12.61 -2.87 -8.85
C HIS A 404 -12.94 -1.48 -9.35
N MET A 405 -12.23 -0.48 -8.87
CA MET A 405 -12.53 0.92 -9.09
C MET A 405 -11.30 1.68 -9.55
N ILE A 406 -11.49 2.61 -10.49
CA ILE A 406 -10.51 3.62 -10.86
C ILE A 406 -11.23 4.95 -11.02
N GLY A 407 -10.81 5.98 -10.31
CA GLY A 407 -11.50 7.28 -10.31
C GLY A 407 -11.11 8.17 -9.13
N ALA A 408 -11.78 9.32 -9.00
CA ALA A 408 -11.55 10.20 -7.86
C ALA A 408 -12.30 9.71 -6.61
N GLY A 409 -11.60 9.59 -5.49
CA GLY A 409 -12.18 9.21 -4.19
C GLY A 409 -12.55 7.73 -4.06
N VAL A 410 -12.14 6.87 -5.00
CA VAL A 410 -12.49 5.45 -4.98
C VAL A 410 -11.83 4.70 -3.81
N THR A 411 -10.73 5.23 -3.27
CA THR A 411 -10.05 4.63 -2.10
C THR A 411 -10.85 4.75 -0.81
N ASP A 412 -11.75 5.73 -0.71
CA ASP A 412 -12.72 5.83 0.38
C ASP A 412 -14.00 5.02 0.07
N MET A 413 -14.44 4.99 -1.20
CA MET A 413 -15.65 4.28 -1.64
C MET A 413 -15.55 2.75 -1.47
N ILE A 414 -14.37 2.17 -1.63
CA ILE A 414 -14.17 0.71 -1.58
C ILE A 414 -14.61 0.09 -0.24
N ALA A 415 -14.65 0.89 0.84
CA ALA A 415 -15.10 0.44 2.15
C ALA A 415 -16.55 -0.09 2.13
N GLU A 416 -17.40 0.43 1.24
CA GLU A 416 -18.77 -0.07 1.03
C GLU A 416 -18.75 -1.54 0.58
N ALA A 417 -17.94 -1.85 -0.43
CA ALA A 417 -17.79 -3.22 -0.95
C ALA A 417 -17.16 -4.17 0.08
N VAL A 418 -16.16 -3.69 0.85
CA VAL A 418 -15.54 -4.48 1.93
C VAL A 418 -16.57 -4.87 2.98
N LEU A 419 -17.41 -3.93 3.42
CA LEU A 419 -18.47 -4.17 4.40
C LEU A 419 -19.54 -5.10 3.82
N GLY A 420 -20.01 -4.83 2.59
CA GLY A 420 -21.01 -5.64 1.90
C GLY A 420 -20.57 -7.10 1.78
N ARG A 421 -19.32 -7.34 1.38
CA ARG A 421 -18.74 -8.70 1.29
C ARG A 421 -18.58 -9.38 2.64
N LYS A 422 -18.21 -8.65 3.71
CA LYS A 422 -18.14 -9.21 5.07
C LYS A 422 -19.52 -9.65 5.59
N LEU A 423 -20.58 -8.99 5.11
CA LEU A 423 -21.97 -9.31 5.44
C LEU A 423 -22.62 -10.28 4.44
N GLU A 424 -21.86 -10.79 3.46
CA GLU A 424 -22.37 -11.67 2.40
C GLU A 424 -23.55 -11.04 1.63
N THR A 425 -23.52 -9.71 1.46
CA THR A 425 -24.55 -8.93 0.76
C THR A 425 -24.60 -9.34 -0.71
N THR A 426 -25.82 -9.51 -1.27
CA THR A 426 -25.98 -9.78 -2.70
C THR A 426 -26.21 -8.48 -3.49
N GLY A 427 -26.14 -8.55 -4.82
CA GLY A 427 -26.42 -7.39 -5.65
C GLY A 427 -27.82 -6.79 -5.43
N HIS A 428 -28.80 -7.59 -5.00
CA HIS A 428 -30.16 -7.11 -4.77
C HIS A 428 -30.25 -6.11 -3.61
N GLU A 429 -29.57 -6.35 -2.49
CA GLU A 429 -29.57 -5.42 -1.37
C GLU A 429 -28.89 -4.10 -1.73
N VAL A 430 -27.79 -4.14 -2.49
CA VAL A 430 -27.09 -2.93 -2.96
C VAL A 430 -27.98 -2.15 -3.92
N LEU A 431 -28.65 -2.82 -4.86
CA LEU A 431 -29.58 -2.22 -5.82
C LEU A 431 -30.76 -1.50 -5.17
N LYS A 432 -31.28 -2.04 -4.06
CA LYS A 432 -32.45 -1.47 -3.37
C LYS A 432 -32.08 -0.48 -2.28
N ALA A 433 -30.80 -0.34 -1.95
CA ALA A 433 -30.32 0.69 -1.05
C ALA A 433 -30.51 2.08 -1.68
N ILE A 434 -30.80 3.08 -0.86
CA ILE A 434 -30.92 4.47 -1.32
C ILE A 434 -29.53 5.10 -1.26
N HIS A 435 -28.92 5.30 -2.42
CA HIS A 435 -27.63 6.00 -2.54
C HIS A 435 -27.87 7.52 -2.60
N PRO A 436 -27.05 8.33 -1.90
CA PRO A 436 -27.19 9.79 -1.91
C PRO A 436 -26.88 10.38 -3.30
N HIS A 437 -27.67 11.35 -3.74
CA HIS A 437 -27.49 12.05 -5.02
C HIS A 437 -27.19 13.56 -4.84
N PRO A 438 -26.24 14.15 -5.60
CA PRO A 438 -25.28 13.49 -6.48
C PRO A 438 -24.00 13.07 -5.71
N THR A 439 -23.57 11.82 -5.84
CA THR A 439 -22.31 11.32 -5.25
C THR A 439 -21.53 10.40 -6.19
N MET A 440 -20.23 10.20 -5.91
CA MET A 440 -19.42 9.22 -6.65
C MET A 440 -19.87 7.78 -6.36
N SER A 441 -20.39 7.53 -5.15
CA SER A 441 -20.92 6.22 -4.70
C SER A 441 -22.13 5.73 -5.50
N GLU A 442 -22.85 6.59 -6.22
CA GLU A 442 -23.90 6.14 -7.14
C GLU A 442 -23.36 5.21 -8.23
N ALA A 443 -22.07 5.34 -8.59
CA ALA A 443 -21.44 4.45 -9.57
C ALA A 443 -21.35 2.99 -9.09
N VAL A 444 -21.35 2.73 -7.77
CA VAL A 444 -21.42 1.37 -7.23
C VAL A 444 -22.80 0.78 -7.51
N MET A 445 -23.85 1.50 -7.13
CA MET A 445 -25.24 1.11 -7.39
C MET A 445 -25.49 0.86 -8.88
N GLU A 446 -25.08 1.77 -9.76
CA GLU A 446 -25.28 1.60 -11.21
C GLU A 446 -24.44 0.46 -11.79
N ALA A 447 -23.22 0.22 -11.29
CA ALA A 447 -22.43 -0.94 -11.71
C ALA A 447 -23.09 -2.26 -11.28
N VAL A 448 -23.70 -2.31 -10.09
CA VAL A 448 -24.51 -3.47 -9.68
C VAL A 448 -25.76 -3.58 -10.55
N ALA A 449 -26.41 -2.46 -10.88
CA ALA A 449 -27.58 -2.46 -11.75
C ALA A 449 -27.25 -3.03 -13.13
N ASP A 450 -26.10 -2.65 -13.70
CA ASP A 450 -25.61 -3.18 -14.98
C ASP A 450 -25.37 -4.71 -14.91
N ALA A 451 -24.78 -5.21 -13.81
CA ALA A 451 -24.57 -6.64 -13.60
C ALA A 451 -25.89 -7.44 -13.58
N TYR A 452 -27.02 -6.79 -13.28
CA TYR A 452 -28.35 -7.39 -13.21
C TYR A 452 -29.28 -6.96 -14.36
N GLY A 453 -28.82 -6.13 -15.30
CA GLY A 453 -29.63 -5.61 -16.40
C GLY A 453 -30.71 -4.60 -15.98
N GLU A 454 -30.51 -3.90 -14.86
CA GLU A 454 -31.43 -2.90 -14.27
C GLU A 454 -30.85 -1.46 -14.30
N VAL A 455 -29.75 -1.23 -15.02
CA VAL A 455 -29.05 0.06 -15.05
C VAL A 455 -29.92 1.18 -15.62
N ILE A 456 -29.85 2.37 -15.01
CA ILE A 456 -30.70 3.51 -15.36
C ILE A 456 -29.90 4.58 -16.08
N HIS A 457 -28.68 4.86 -15.61
CA HIS A 457 -27.89 5.99 -16.09
C HIS A 457 -26.77 5.61 -17.06
N LEU A 458 -26.59 4.31 -17.35
CA LEU A 458 -25.90 3.81 -18.55
C LEU A 458 -26.09 2.32 -18.81
#